data_AF-A0A3D6CV13-F1
#
_entry.id   AF-A0A3D6CV13-F1
#
_cell.length_a   1.000
_cell.length_b   1.000
_cell.length_c   1.000
_cell.angle_alpha   90.00
_cell.angle_beta   90.00
_cell.angle_gamma   90.00
#
_symmetry.space_group_name_H-M   'P 1'
#
loop_
_entity.id
_entity.type
_entity.pdbx_description
1 polymer ?
#
loop_
_entity_poly.entity_id
_entity_poly.type
_entity_poly.pdbx_seq_one_letter_code
_entity_poly.pdbx_strand_id
1 'polypeptide(L)'
;MVETLVVIPFVLVFALGILEFGALFWERQLMQGGVRDAARYLSRCNPAFSSCSITVARNIAFYGNPTGTGALRLADWHRDDQLTVSAPFPPATTGSVTVTGSFTYQGSPLVSALRLPPILVSYASTQRYIGW
;
A
#
# COMPACT_ATOMS: atom_id res chain seq x y z
N MET A 1 15.25 43.57 -13.63
CA MET A 1 15.20 42.10 -13.45
C MET A 1 14.75 41.74 -12.03
N VAL A 2 13.61 42.28 -11.59
CA VAL A 2 13.03 42.02 -10.25
C VAL A 2 11.84 41.08 -10.37
N GLU A 3 11.05 41.18 -11.45
CA GLU A 3 9.95 40.26 -11.74
C GLU A 3 10.36 38.79 -11.74
N THR A 4 11.44 38.43 -12.45
CA THR A 4 11.93 37.04 -12.49
C THR A 4 12.37 36.54 -11.12
N LEU A 5 12.99 37.40 -10.30
CA LEU A 5 13.44 37.06 -8.96
C LEU A 5 12.27 36.78 -8.01
N VAL A 6 11.13 37.44 -8.24
CA VAL A 6 9.89 37.20 -7.49
C VAL A 6 9.15 35.96 -8.00
N VAL A 7 9.12 35.69 -9.31
CA VAL A 7 8.34 34.57 -9.88
C VAL A 7 8.96 33.19 -9.62
N ILE A 8 10.30 33.09 -9.65
CA ILE A 8 11.02 31.81 -9.46
C ILE A 8 10.60 31.03 -8.21
N PRO A 9 10.53 31.62 -6.98
CA PRO A 9 10.16 30.85 -5.80
C PRO A 9 8.74 30.25 -5.88
N PHE A 10 7.79 30.95 -6.51
CA PHE A 10 6.43 30.43 -6.68
C PHE A 10 6.38 29.25 -7.65
N VAL A 11 7.09 29.36 -8.78
CA VAL A 11 7.18 28.27 -9.76
C VAL A 11 7.87 27.05 -9.14
N LEU A 12 8.91 27.26 -8.34
CA LEU A 12 9.63 26.17 -7.67
C LEU A 12 8.75 25.45 -6.65
N VAL A 13 8.01 26.18 -5.80
CA VAL A 13 7.05 25.58 -4.87
C VAL A 13 5.98 24.79 -5.62
N PHE A 14 5.47 25.31 -6.73
CA PHE A 14 4.46 24.62 -7.53
C PHE A 14 5.01 23.35 -8.20
N ALA A 15 6.20 23.42 -8.77
CA ALA A 15 6.87 22.27 -9.39
C ALA A 15 7.14 21.16 -8.35
N LEU A 16 7.66 21.52 -7.17
CA LEU A 16 7.86 20.56 -6.08
C LEU A 16 6.54 19.96 -5.61
N GLY A 17 5.48 20.77 -5.47
CA GLY A 17 4.15 20.27 -5.12
C GLY A 17 3.62 19.22 -6.10
N ILE A 18 3.82 19.41 -7.40
CA ILE A 18 3.43 18.43 -8.42
C ILE A 18 4.25 17.14 -8.28
N LEU A 19 5.57 17.25 -8.07
CA LEU A 19 6.45 16.08 -7.92
C LEU A 19 6.11 15.27 -6.66
N GLU A 20 5.87 15.93 -5.52
CA GLU A 20 5.43 15.28 -4.27
C GLU A 20 4.11 14.54 -4.48
N PHE A 21 3.14 15.18 -5.12
CA PHE A 21 1.86 14.54 -5.41
C PHE A 21 2.02 13.31 -6.32
N GLY A 22 2.89 13.39 -7.33
CA GLY A 22 3.21 12.27 -8.20
C GLY A 22 3.83 11.09 -7.43
N ALA A 23 4.78 11.37 -6.54
CA ALA A 23 5.42 10.35 -5.72
C ALA A 23 4.42 9.69 -4.75
N LEU A 24 3.59 10.48 -4.06
CA LEU A 24 2.54 9.95 -3.18
C LEU A 24 1.55 9.06 -3.94
N PHE A 25 1.15 9.48 -5.14
CA PHE A 25 0.23 8.70 -5.96
C PHE A 25 0.84 7.36 -6.40
N TRP A 26 2.11 7.38 -6.80
CA TRP A 26 2.86 6.18 -7.16
C TRP A 26 2.94 5.16 -6.02
N GLU A 27 3.34 5.60 -4.82
CA GLU A 27 3.42 4.73 -3.64
C GLU A 27 2.05 4.16 -3.25
N ARG A 28 0.99 4.97 -3.36
CA ARG A 28 -0.39 4.52 -3.14
C ARG A 28 -0.77 3.43 -4.13
N GLN A 29 -0.44 3.56 -5.41
CA GLN A 29 -0.76 2.54 -6.43
C GLN A 29 -0.03 1.22 -6.16
N LEU A 30 1.24 1.28 -5.77
CA LEU A 30 2.03 0.10 -5.40
C LEU A 30 1.41 -0.65 -4.22
N MET A 31 1.01 0.08 -3.18
CA MET A 31 0.32 -0.49 -2.02
C MET A 31 -1.03 -1.10 -2.40
N GLN A 32 -1.83 -0.39 -3.22
CA GLN A 32 -3.13 -0.88 -3.70
C GLN A 32 -3.01 -2.20 -4.48
N GLY A 33 -1.98 -2.32 -5.32
CA GLY A 33 -1.67 -3.55 -6.04
C GLY A 33 -1.40 -4.71 -5.06
N GLY A 34 -0.52 -4.49 -4.09
CA GLY A 34 -0.18 -5.51 -3.10
C GLY A 34 -1.36 -5.95 -2.22
N VAL A 35 -2.16 -5.01 -1.73
CA VAL A 35 -3.36 -5.32 -0.94
C VAL A 35 -4.37 -6.12 -1.75
N ARG A 36 -4.57 -5.78 -3.03
CA ARG A 36 -5.48 -6.50 -3.92
C ARG A 36 -4.99 -7.92 -4.22
N ASP A 37 -3.70 -8.09 -4.45
CA ASP A 37 -3.11 -9.41 -4.71
C ASP A 37 -3.21 -10.33 -3.48
N ALA A 38 -2.96 -9.79 -2.29
CA ALA A 38 -3.15 -10.52 -1.04
C ALA A 38 -4.62 -10.92 -0.81
N ALA A 39 -5.56 -9.99 -1.05
CA ALA A 39 -6.99 -10.28 -0.94
C ALA A 39 -7.42 -11.36 -1.95
N ARG A 40 -6.91 -11.33 -3.17
CA ARG A 40 -7.17 -12.37 -4.19
C ARG A 40 -6.63 -13.73 -3.76
N TYR A 41 -5.39 -13.79 -3.26
CA TYR A 41 -4.82 -15.04 -2.75
C TYR A 41 -5.69 -15.65 -1.64
N LEU A 42 -6.08 -14.85 -0.65
CA LEU A 42 -6.91 -15.31 0.46
C LEU A 42 -8.34 -15.69 0.02
N SER A 43 -8.92 -14.97 -0.94
CA SER A 43 -10.27 -15.26 -1.45
C SER A 43 -10.40 -16.62 -2.15
N ARG A 44 -9.29 -17.17 -2.63
CA ARG A 44 -9.27 -18.48 -3.27
C ARG A 44 -8.85 -19.60 -2.32
N CYS A 45 -8.35 -19.30 -1.12
CA CYS A 45 -7.84 -20.34 -0.23
C CYS A 45 -8.90 -21.42 0.05
N ASN A 46 -8.62 -22.67 -0.33
CA ASN A 46 -9.48 -23.80 0.00
C ASN A 46 -8.78 -24.71 1.02
N PRO A 47 -9.19 -24.70 2.31
CA PRO A 47 -8.54 -25.50 3.35
C PRO A 47 -8.67 -27.01 3.12
N ALA A 48 -9.60 -27.46 2.25
CA ALA A 48 -9.77 -28.88 1.93
C ALA A 48 -8.73 -29.42 0.93
N PHE A 49 -8.11 -28.56 0.11
CA PHE A 49 -7.22 -28.98 -0.98
C PHE A 49 -5.81 -28.35 -0.90
N SER A 50 -5.62 -27.27 -0.14
CA SER A 50 -4.30 -26.66 0.04
C SER A 50 -4.19 -25.92 1.37
N SER A 51 -3.04 -26.05 2.04
CA SER A 51 -2.70 -25.22 3.20
C SER A 51 -2.35 -23.81 2.74
N CYS A 52 -3.28 -22.88 2.85
CA CYS A 52 -2.99 -21.46 2.67
C CYS A 52 -2.51 -20.83 3.98
N SER A 53 -1.81 -19.70 3.90
CA SER A 53 -1.29 -19.00 5.08
C SER A 53 -1.44 -17.49 4.96
N ILE A 54 -1.81 -16.85 6.07
CA ILE A 54 -1.82 -15.38 6.19
C ILE A 54 -0.42 -14.82 5.96
N THR A 55 0.63 -15.53 6.37
CA THR A 55 2.03 -15.14 6.12
C THR A 55 2.33 -15.06 4.63
N VAL A 56 1.85 -16.03 3.84
CA VAL A 56 2.03 -16.01 2.39
C VAL A 56 1.26 -14.84 1.76
N ALA A 57 0.05 -14.55 2.24
CA ALA A 57 -0.71 -13.38 1.79
C ALA A 57 0.03 -12.06 2.09
N ARG A 58 0.65 -11.97 3.26
CA ARG A 58 1.48 -10.82 3.69
C ARG A 58 2.72 -10.68 2.80
N ASN A 59 3.42 -11.78 2.53
CA ASN A 59 4.56 -11.80 1.63
C ASN A 59 4.17 -11.36 0.21
N ILE A 60 3.04 -11.85 -0.28
CA ILE A 60 2.49 -11.42 -1.57
C ILE A 60 2.16 -9.93 -1.55
N ALA A 61 1.62 -9.38 -0.46
CA ALA A 61 1.35 -7.94 -0.37
C ALA A 61 2.63 -7.11 -0.48
N PHE A 62 3.62 -7.40 0.37
CA PHE A 62 4.82 -6.57 0.53
C PHE A 62 5.88 -6.80 -0.55
N TYR A 63 6.10 -8.03 -0.98
CA TYR A 63 7.18 -8.42 -1.89
C TYR A 63 6.69 -8.85 -3.28
N GLY A 64 5.38 -9.08 -3.44
CA GLY A 64 4.82 -9.59 -4.69
C GLY A 64 5.12 -11.06 -4.99
N ASN A 65 5.64 -11.81 -4.00
CA ASN A 65 5.93 -13.23 -4.11
C ASN A 65 5.60 -13.96 -2.81
N PRO A 66 5.32 -15.27 -2.86
CA PRO A 66 4.92 -16.03 -1.66
C PRO A 66 6.07 -16.26 -0.68
N THR A 67 7.34 -16.23 -1.13
CA THR A 67 8.51 -16.51 -0.30
C THR A 67 8.93 -15.33 0.58
N GLY A 68 8.47 -14.11 0.29
CA GLY A 68 8.82 -12.92 1.07
C GLY A 68 10.25 -12.43 0.83
N THR A 69 10.79 -12.69 -0.38
CA THR A 69 12.17 -12.40 -0.73
C THR A 69 12.28 -11.27 -1.75
N GLY A 70 13.41 -10.56 -1.76
CA GLY A 70 13.68 -9.48 -2.72
C GLY A 70 13.34 -8.10 -2.18
N ALA A 71 13.22 -7.12 -3.09
CA ALA A 71 12.90 -5.75 -2.73
C ALA A 71 11.42 -5.63 -2.32
N LEU A 72 11.17 -4.79 -1.31
CA LEU A 72 9.81 -4.40 -0.95
C LEU A 72 9.19 -3.60 -2.10
N ARG A 73 7.88 -3.76 -2.31
CA ARG A 73 7.12 -2.94 -3.25
C ARG A 73 7.14 -1.47 -2.87
N LEU A 74 7.07 -1.20 -1.57
CA LEU A 74 7.13 0.14 -1.00
C LEU A 74 8.19 0.13 0.10
N ALA A 75 9.07 1.13 0.08
CA ALA A 75 10.11 1.27 1.09
C ALA A 75 9.48 1.35 2.49
N ASP A 76 10.08 0.66 3.46
CA ASP A 76 9.61 0.59 4.86
C ASP A 76 8.16 0.10 5.06
N TRP A 77 7.59 -0.57 4.06
CA TRP A 77 6.26 -1.18 4.11
C TRP A 77 6.33 -2.71 4.23
N HIS A 78 6.55 -3.19 5.45
CA HIS A 78 6.73 -4.61 5.76
C HIS A 78 6.28 -5.02 7.17
N ARG A 79 5.81 -4.07 7.97
CA ARG A 79 5.49 -4.30 9.39
C ARG A 79 4.13 -4.96 9.54
N ASP A 80 3.94 -5.63 10.68
CA ASP A 80 2.74 -6.41 10.90
C ASP A 80 1.45 -5.57 11.01
N ASP A 81 1.58 -4.39 11.60
CA ASP A 81 0.52 -3.37 11.79
C ASP A 81 0.11 -2.67 10.48
N GLN A 82 0.98 -2.66 9.48
CA GLN A 82 0.73 -2.00 8.19
C GLN A 82 -0.18 -2.80 7.24
N LEU A 83 -0.49 -4.05 7.58
CA LEU A 83 -1.41 -4.89 6.82
C LEU A 83 -2.28 -5.71 7.77
N THR A 84 -3.58 -5.44 7.75
CA THR A 84 -4.59 -6.15 8.53
C THR A 84 -5.49 -6.97 7.63
N VAL A 85 -5.72 -8.21 8.01
CA VAL A 85 -6.61 -9.13 7.28
C VAL A 85 -7.82 -9.37 8.17
N SER A 86 -8.99 -8.87 7.77
CA SER A 86 -10.26 -9.22 8.40
C SER A 86 -10.95 -10.28 7.52
N ALA A 87 -10.71 -11.54 7.85
CA ALA A 87 -11.41 -12.68 7.27
C ALA A 87 -11.69 -13.70 8.37
N PRO A 88 -12.82 -14.43 8.33
CA PRO A 88 -12.84 -15.74 8.97
C PRO A 88 -11.75 -16.58 8.30
N PHE A 89 -10.77 -17.03 9.08
CA PHE A 89 -9.69 -17.89 8.60
C PHE A 89 -9.69 -19.21 9.38
N PRO A 90 -9.74 -20.38 8.71
CA PRO A 90 -9.88 -20.56 7.25
C PRO A 90 -11.21 -19.97 6.73
N PRO A 91 -11.25 -19.47 5.48
CA PRO A 91 -12.48 -18.93 4.92
C PRO A 91 -13.55 -20.03 4.94
N ALA A 92 -14.67 -19.75 5.58
CA ALA A 92 -15.87 -20.55 5.38
C ALA A 92 -16.14 -20.60 3.87
N THR A 93 -16.68 -21.71 3.36
CA THR A 93 -17.05 -21.90 1.94
C THR A 93 -18.02 -20.83 1.41
N THR A 94 -18.49 -19.94 2.29
CA THR A 94 -19.25 -18.73 1.99
C THR A 94 -18.69 -17.56 2.81
N GLY A 95 -18.39 -16.43 2.17
CA GLY A 95 -17.90 -15.22 2.85
C GLY A 95 -17.19 -14.21 1.95
N SER A 96 -16.69 -13.14 2.56
CA SER A 96 -15.80 -12.15 1.93
C SER A 96 -14.54 -11.97 2.75
N VAL A 97 -13.39 -11.84 2.08
CA VAL A 97 -12.10 -11.53 2.67
C VAL A 97 -11.80 -10.06 2.45
N THR A 98 -11.52 -9.33 3.52
CA THR A 98 -11.10 -7.93 3.44
C THR A 98 -9.67 -7.83 3.92
N VAL A 99 -8.81 -7.25 3.08
CA VAL A 99 -7.43 -6.92 3.42
C VAL A 99 -7.29 -5.41 3.39
N THR A 100 -6.73 -4.85 4.45
CA THR A 100 -6.50 -3.41 4.59
C THR A 100 -5.01 -3.16 4.75
N GLY A 101 -4.44 -2.35 3.88
CA GLY A 101 -3.06 -1.88 3.97
C GLY A 101 -3.01 -0.41 4.34
N SER A 102 -2.02 -0.04 5.14
CA SER A 102 -1.73 1.34 5.49
C SER A 102 -0.24 1.62 5.52
N PHE A 103 0.14 2.84 5.15
CA PHE A 103 1.50 3.35 5.32
C PHE A 103 1.46 4.85 5.59
N THR A 104 2.55 5.36 6.16
CA THR A 104 2.72 6.80 6.44
C THR A 104 3.69 7.38 5.43
N TYR A 105 3.20 8.29 4.60
CA TYR A 105 4.03 9.04 3.66
C TYR A 105 4.84 10.10 4.41
N GLN A 106 6.16 10.00 4.33
CA GLN A 106 7.09 10.93 5.00
C GLN A 106 7.38 12.18 4.15
N GLY A 107 7.15 12.11 2.83
CA GLY A 107 7.38 13.22 1.89
C GLY A 107 8.84 13.69 1.81
N SER A 108 9.08 14.75 1.03
CA SER A 108 10.41 15.37 0.99
C SER A 108 10.69 16.33 2.15
N PRO A 109 11.96 16.72 2.35
CA PRO A 109 12.33 17.75 3.33
C PRO A 109 11.57 19.07 3.17
N LEU A 110 11.06 19.39 1.98
CA LEU A 110 10.24 20.59 1.76
C LEU A 110 8.89 20.49 2.49
N VAL A 111 8.23 19.34 2.42
CA VAL A 111 6.96 19.08 3.12
C VAL A 111 7.16 19.17 4.63
N SER A 112 8.29 18.63 5.10
CA SER A 112 8.73 18.76 6.50
C SER A 112 9.03 20.21 6.90
N ALA A 113 9.67 21.00 6.02
CA ALA A 113 9.94 22.42 6.24
C ALA A 113 8.66 23.26 6.35
N LEU A 114 7.60 22.87 5.64
CA LEU A 114 6.27 23.46 5.74
C LEU A 114 5.49 23.02 7.00
N ARG A 115 6.10 22.19 7.87
CA ARG A 115 5.51 21.64 9.10
C ARG A 115 4.16 20.95 8.87
N LEU A 116 4.01 20.32 7.71
CA LEU A 116 2.81 19.56 7.41
C LEU A 116 2.83 18.23 8.18
N PRO A 117 1.69 17.78 8.72
CA PRO A 117 1.62 16.50 9.41
C PRO A 117 1.88 15.35 8.42
N PRO A 118 2.41 14.21 8.88
CA PRO A 118 2.57 13.02 8.04
C PRO A 118 1.23 12.57 7.44
N ILE A 119 1.25 12.14 6.18
CA ILE A 119 0.03 11.74 5.48
C ILE A 119 -0.16 10.23 5.66
N LEU A 120 -1.21 9.83 6.37
CA LEU A 120 -1.61 8.43 6.46
C LEU A 120 -2.39 8.03 5.21
N VAL A 121 -1.88 7.05 4.47
CA VAL A 121 -2.57 6.46 3.32
C VAL A 121 -3.06 5.08 3.71
N SER A 122 -4.37 4.85 3.55
CA SER A 122 -4.99 3.54 3.77
C SER A 122 -5.81 3.11 2.56
N TYR A 123 -5.88 1.79 2.36
CA TYR A 123 -6.72 1.19 1.33
C TYR A 123 -7.16 -0.20 1.76
N ALA A 124 -8.45 -0.48 1.59
CA ALA A 124 -9.03 -1.79 1.83
C ALA A 124 -9.50 -2.40 0.51
N SER A 125 -9.23 -3.68 0.32
CA SER A 125 -9.78 -4.48 -0.78
C SER A 125 -10.58 -5.63 -0.21
N THR A 126 -11.86 -5.68 -0.56
CA THR A 126 -12.74 -6.81 -0.25
C THR A 126 -12.87 -7.71 -1.47
N GLN A 127 -12.76 -9.02 -1.29
CA GLN A 127 -12.98 -10.02 -2.33
C GLN A 127 -13.96 -11.07 -1.81
N ARG A 128 -14.89 -11.52 -2.64
CA ARG A 128 -15.78 -12.64 -2.29
C ARG A 128 -14.97 -13.93 -2.32
N TYR A 129 -15.28 -14.84 -1.41
CA TYR A 129 -14.74 -16.19 -1.45
C TYR A 129 -15.17 -16.91 -2.74
N ILE A 130 -14.21 -17.49 -3.46
CA ILE A 130 -14.45 -18.24 -4.71
C ILE A 130 -13.94 -19.68 -4.58
N GLY A 131 -12.93 -19.93 -3.74
CA GLY A 131 -12.25 -21.22 -3.67
C GLY A 131 -11.36 -21.50 -4.89
N TRP A 132 -10.53 -22.53 -4.76
CA TRP A 132 -9.95 -23.28 -5.87
C TRP A 132 -10.69 -24.63 -5.96
#